data_AF-A0A6L3X9J4-F1
#
_entry.id   AF-A0A6L3X9J4-F1
#
_cell.length_a   1.000
_cell.length_b   1.000
_cell.length_c   1.000
_cell.angle_alpha   90.00
_cell.angle_beta   90.00
_cell.angle_gamma   90.00
#
_symmetry.space_group_name_H-M   'P 1'
#
loop_
_entity.id
_entity.type
_entity.pdbx_description
1 polymer ?
#
loop_
_entity_poly.entity_id
_entity_poly.type
_entity_poly.pdbx_seq_one_letter_code
_entity_poly.pdbx_strand_id
1 'polypeptide(L)'
;FKEGEPVVENPEPGEVIWRDDLGVTCRRWNWRQGVRTRLDSQAKSMWFILESLPSMPLAALQEAGDELVSNLQKLMPGATARIQLLELA
;
A
#
# COMPACT_ATOMS: atom_id res chain seq x y z
N PHE A 1 -17.42 -2.29 -3.55
CA PHE A 1 -18.70 -1.94 -4.18
C PHE A 1 -18.58 -2.19 -5.66
N LYS A 2 -19.51 -2.93 -6.24
CA LYS A 2 -19.63 -3.11 -7.70
C LYS A 2 -21.03 -2.63 -8.05
N GLU A 3 -21.13 -1.71 -9.01
CA GLU A 3 -22.41 -1.09 -9.40
C GLU A 3 -23.16 -0.40 -8.24
N GLY A 4 -22.43 0.07 -7.22
CA GLY A 4 -23.01 0.78 -6.08
C GLY A 4 -23.38 -0.11 -4.88
N GLU A 5 -23.30 -1.45 -5.02
CA GLU A 5 -23.69 -2.38 -3.95
C GLU A 5 -22.48 -2.96 -3.19
N PRO A 6 -22.59 -3.17 -1.86
CA PRO A 6 -21.57 -3.89 -1.10
C PRO A 6 -21.39 -5.29 -1.66
N VAL A 7 -20.17 -5.66 -2.03
CA VAL A 7 -19.85 -6.98 -2.55
C VAL A 7 -18.61 -7.51 -1.86
N VAL A 8 -18.64 -8.80 -1.52
CA VAL A 8 -17.48 -9.53 -1.05
C VAL A 8 -16.81 -10.15 -2.28
N GLU A 9 -15.56 -9.78 -2.52
CA GLU A 9 -14.76 -10.36 -3.60
C GLU A 9 -13.65 -11.20 -2.99
N ASN A 10 -13.40 -12.38 -3.57
CA ASN A 10 -12.31 -13.26 -3.15
C ASN A 10 -11.15 -13.18 -4.15
N PRO A 11 -9.88 -13.27 -3.70
CA PRO A 11 -8.74 -13.44 -4.59
C PRO A 11 -8.84 -14.72 -5.41
N GLU A 12 -8.49 -14.63 -6.69
CA GLU A 12 -8.27 -15.82 -7.52
C GLU A 12 -6.95 -16.51 -7.13
N PRO A 13 -6.81 -17.83 -7.32
CA PRO A 13 -5.55 -18.52 -7.11
C PRO A 13 -4.40 -17.89 -7.89
N GLY A 14 -3.27 -17.64 -7.21
CA GLY A 14 -2.08 -17.00 -7.80
C GLY A 14 -2.10 -15.47 -7.80
N GLU A 15 -3.17 -14.83 -7.33
CA GLU A 15 -3.14 -13.38 -7.12
C GLU A 15 -2.18 -12.96 -5.99
N VAL A 16 -1.38 -11.93 -6.26
CA VAL A 16 -0.63 -11.21 -5.21
C VAL A 16 -1.60 -10.31 -4.43
N ILE A 17 -1.64 -10.51 -3.13
CA ILE A 17 -2.53 -9.82 -2.20
C ILE A 17 -1.76 -9.24 -1.02
N TRP A 18 -2.34 -8.21 -0.43
CA TRP A 18 -2.00 -7.74 0.91
C TRP A 18 -3.09 -8.22 1.87
N ARG A 19 -2.69 -8.75 3.03
CA ARG A 19 -3.62 -9.19 4.07
C ARG A 19 -3.10 -8.85 5.46
N ASP A 20 -4.04 -8.76 6.38
CA ASP A 20 -3.78 -8.87 7.82
C ASP A 20 -4.44 -10.14 8.37
N ASP A 21 -4.56 -10.24 9.69
CA ASP A 21 -5.20 -11.38 10.37
C ASP A 21 -6.72 -11.41 10.20
N LEU A 22 -7.33 -10.27 9.81
CA LEU A 22 -8.77 -10.16 9.57
C LEU A 22 -9.14 -10.48 8.12
N GLY A 23 -8.19 -10.35 7.19
CA GLY A 23 -8.34 -10.80 5.82
C GLY A 23 -7.64 -9.90 4.82
N VAL A 24 -8.09 -9.98 3.56
CA VAL A 24 -7.49 -9.27 2.43
C VAL A 24 -7.74 -7.77 2.56
N THR A 25 -6.68 -6.97 2.46
CA THR A 25 -6.71 -5.51 2.51
C THR A 25 -6.51 -4.89 1.12
N CYS A 26 -5.81 -5.58 0.23
CA CYS A 26 -5.64 -5.17 -1.16
C CYS A 26 -5.41 -6.38 -2.06
N ARG A 27 -5.87 -6.30 -3.31
CA ARG A 27 -5.72 -7.35 -4.33
C ARG A 27 -5.05 -6.83 -5.58
N ARG A 28 -4.48 -7.77 -6.33
CA ARG A 28 -3.79 -7.51 -7.60
C ARG A 28 -2.71 -6.47 -7.38
N TRP A 29 -1.79 -6.78 -6.45
CA TRP A 29 -0.77 -5.83 -5.99
C TRP A 29 -1.43 -4.61 -5.33
N ASN A 30 -0.92 -3.40 -5.53
CA ASN A 30 -1.46 -2.15 -4.98
C ASN A 30 -2.71 -1.57 -5.72
N TRP A 31 -3.42 -2.35 -6.54
CA TRP A 31 -4.51 -1.80 -7.37
C TRP A 31 -5.88 -1.77 -6.68
N ARG A 32 -6.36 -2.89 -6.12
CA ARG A 32 -7.73 -3.04 -5.60
C ARG A 32 -7.77 -3.01 -4.08
N GLN A 33 -7.57 -1.84 -3.50
CA GLN A 33 -7.59 -1.66 -2.04
C GLN A 33 -9.01 -1.75 -1.47
N GLY A 34 -9.16 -2.51 -0.38
CA GLY A 34 -10.39 -2.64 0.38
C GLY A 34 -10.72 -1.36 1.15
N VAL A 35 -12.02 -1.12 1.38
CA VAL A 35 -12.51 0.08 2.07
C VAL A 35 -12.13 0.13 3.55
N ARG A 36 -11.94 -1.04 4.18
CA ARG A 36 -11.64 -1.18 5.62
C ARG A 36 -10.33 -0.50 6.02
N THR A 37 -9.33 -0.51 5.13
CA THR A 37 -7.99 0.06 5.38
C THR A 37 -7.75 1.33 4.58
N ARG A 38 -8.80 1.96 4.06
CA ARG A 38 -8.69 3.22 3.34
C ARG A 38 -8.23 4.31 4.30
N LEU A 39 -7.27 5.12 3.85
CA LEU A 39 -6.86 6.32 4.58
C LEU A 39 -7.96 7.38 4.56
N ASP A 40 -8.15 8.06 5.68
CA ASP A 40 -9.01 9.22 5.81
C ASP A 40 -8.25 10.38 6.48
N SER A 41 -8.92 11.52 6.63
CA SER A 41 -8.34 12.73 7.24
C SER A 41 -8.04 12.60 8.73
N GLN A 42 -8.55 11.55 9.40
CA GLN A 42 -8.32 11.29 10.82
C GLN A 42 -7.18 10.32 11.07
N ALA A 43 -6.68 9.63 10.03
CA ALA A 43 -5.58 8.68 10.13
C ALA A 43 -4.33 9.31 10.78
N LYS A 44 -3.84 8.68 11.86
CA LYS A 44 -2.63 9.09 12.60
C LYS A 44 -1.41 8.22 12.31
N SER A 45 -1.66 7.02 11.79
CA SER A 45 -0.63 6.07 11.40
C SER A 45 -1.02 5.52 10.04
N MET A 46 -0.10 5.62 9.08
CA MET A 46 -0.35 5.27 7.69
C MET A 46 0.69 4.26 7.26
N TRP A 47 0.26 3.28 6.47
CA TRP A 47 1.14 2.29 5.88
C TRP A 47 1.08 2.44 4.36
N PHE A 48 2.22 2.73 3.75
CA PHE A 48 2.38 2.87 2.32
C PHE A 48 3.18 1.69 1.80
N ILE A 49 2.70 1.11 0.71
CA ILE A 49 3.35 0.00 0.04
C ILE A 49 3.73 0.52 -1.34
N LEU A 50 5.00 0.38 -1.71
CA LEU A 50 5.47 0.62 -3.06
C LEU A 50 5.98 -0.72 -3.59
N GLU A 51 5.65 -1.01 -4.85
CA GLU A 51 6.00 -2.27 -5.50
C GLU A 51 6.65 -1.95 -6.85
N SER A 52 7.68 -2.70 -7.20
CA SER A 52 8.34 -2.61 -8.51
C SER A 52 8.31 -3.97 -9.20
N LEU A 53 8.09 -3.97 -10.52
CA LEU A 53 8.30 -5.15 -11.35
C LEU A 53 9.79 -5.26 -11.75
N PRO A 54 10.29 -6.44 -12.15
CA PRO A 54 11.71 -6.65 -12.44
C PRO A 54 12.33 -5.70 -13.49
N SER A 55 11.53 -5.12 -14.38
CA SER A 55 11.98 -4.14 -15.36
C SER A 55 12.30 -2.75 -14.78
N MET A 56 11.85 -2.48 -13.55
CA MET A 56 12.11 -1.23 -12.84
C MET A 56 13.34 -1.39 -11.94
N PRO A 57 14.35 -0.51 -12.04
CA PRO A 57 15.52 -0.58 -11.16
C PRO A 57 15.14 -0.40 -9.69
N LEU A 58 15.74 -1.21 -8.82
CA LEU A 58 15.52 -1.11 -7.36
C LEU A 58 15.83 0.30 -6.82
N ALA A 59 16.83 0.98 -7.37
CA ALA A 59 17.17 2.35 -7.00
C ALA A 59 16.00 3.33 -7.21
N ALA A 60 15.22 3.16 -8.28
CA ALA A 60 14.05 4.00 -8.54
C ALA A 60 12.91 3.73 -7.54
N LEU A 61 12.77 2.48 -7.08
CA LEU A 61 11.80 2.16 -6.02
C LEU A 61 12.21 2.82 -4.69
N GLN A 62 13.49 2.78 -4.35
CA GLN A 62 14.02 3.43 -3.15
C GLN A 62 13.85 4.95 -3.20
N GLU A 63 14.19 5.57 -4.34
CA GLU A 63 14.01 7.01 -4.55
C GLU A 63 12.55 7.42 -4.39
N ALA A 64 11.60 6.67 -4.96
CA ALA A 64 10.18 6.94 -4.80
C ALA A 64 9.72 6.84 -3.32
N GLY A 65 10.28 5.89 -2.56
CA GLY A 65 10.03 5.77 -1.12
C GLY A 65 10.55 6.98 -0.34
N ASP A 66 11.76 7.42 -0.65
CA ASP A 66 12.40 8.58 -0.01
C ASP A 66 11.66 9.88 -0.32
N GLU A 67 11.24 10.07 -1.58
CA GLU A 67 10.43 11.22 -2.01
C GLU A 67 9.08 11.26 -1.29
N LEU A 68 8.40 10.12 -1.18
CA LEU A 68 7.13 10.02 -0.46
C LEU A 68 7.30 10.47 1.00
N VAL A 69 8.29 9.92 1.70
CA VAL A 69 8.55 10.30 3.10
C VAL A 69 8.90 11.77 3.24
N SER A 70 9.78 12.28 2.38
CA SER A 70 10.17 13.70 2.36
C SER A 70 8.96 14.62 2.21
N ASN A 71 8.05 14.30 1.28
CA ASN A 71 6.85 15.10 1.05
C ASN A 71 5.85 14.99 2.21
N LEU A 72 5.65 13.80 2.77
CA LEU A 72 4.78 13.63 3.94
C LEU A 72 5.28 14.43 5.15
N GLN A 73 6.59 14.44 5.41
CA GLN A 73 7.18 15.20 6.51
C GLN A 73 7.10 16.72 6.32
N LYS A 74 7.18 17.20 5.07
CA LYS A 74 6.92 18.62 4.75
C LYS A 74 5.46 19.00 4.99
N LEU A 75 4.52 18.13 4.63
CA LEU A 75 3.08 18.36 4.81
C LEU A 75 2.63 18.19 6.27
N MET A 76 3.32 17.36 7.04
CA MET A 76 3.00 17.04 8.43
C MET A 76 4.24 17.20 9.32
N PRO A 77 4.56 18.42 9.75
CA PRO A 77 5.71 18.68 10.61
C PRO A 77 5.68 17.82 11.87
N GLY A 78 6.79 17.14 12.16
CA GLY A 78 6.92 16.22 13.30
C GLY A 78 6.52 14.76 12.99
N ALA A 79 6.03 14.46 11.80
CA ALA A 79 5.79 13.08 11.39
C ALA A 79 7.11 12.28 11.30
N THR A 80 7.11 11.08 11.86
CA THR A 80 8.19 10.10 11.75
C THR A 80 7.84 9.04 10.73
N ALA A 81 8.83 8.53 9.99
CA ALA A 81 8.65 7.45 9.05
C ALA A 81 9.74 6.39 9.20
N ARG A 82 9.40 5.15 8.85
CA ARG A 82 10.33 4.04 8.71
C ARG A 82 10.11 3.43 7.33
N ILE A 83 11.18 3.25 6.58
CA ILE A 83 11.18 2.54 5.30
C ILE A 83 11.80 1.17 5.53
N GLN A 84 11.23 0.15 4.90
CA GLN A 84 11.77 -1.20 4.91
C GLN A 84 11.55 -1.82 3.53
N LEU A 85 12.64 -2.32 2.93
CA LEU A 85 12.57 -3.15 1.73
C LEU A 85 12.15 -4.57 2.13
N LEU A 86 11.19 -5.12 1.40
CA LEU A 86 10.78 -6.51 1.52
C LEU A 86 11.19 -7.25 0.25
N GLU A 87 12.02 -8.28 0.40
CA GLU A 87 12.39 -9.17 -0.68
C GLU A 87 11.52 -10.43 -0.60
N LEU A 88 10.94 -10.83 -1.74
CA LEU A 88 10.28 -12.11 -1.84
C LEU A 88 11.37 -13.19 -1.91
N ALA A 89 11.37 -14.09 -0.93
CA ALA A 89 12.27 -15.24 -0.87
C ALA A 89 11.91 -16.32 -1.91
#